data_AF-A0A9Q1HIF0-F1
#
_entry.id   AF-A0A9Q1HIF0-F1
#
_cell.length_a   1.000
_cell.length_b   1.000
_cell.length_c   1.000
_cell.angle_alpha   90.00
_cell.angle_beta   90.00
_cell.angle_gamma   90.00
#
_symmetry.space_group_name_H-M   'P 1'
#
loop_
_entity.id
_entity.type
_entity.pdbx_description
1 polymer ?
#
loop_
_entity_poly.entity_id
_entity_poly.type
_entity_poly.pdbx_seq_one_letter_code
_entity_poly.pdbx_strand_id
1 'polypeptide(L)'
;MEPFQKKQRLMCTHAFCAACLERSVERLGLQCPVCQQALRVLGDQPEGQMTHETVLSMYILIITYTIPDGIQTEAHPNPGKPFTGVHTQSCLPDSPEGRRVLKLLQRAFEQKLILLWLQPMELQTESTLTSPMMHQGVSATSLDSCRD
;
A
#
# COMPACT_ATOMS: atom_id res chain seq x y z
N MET A 1 34.53 22.33 -3.16
CA MET A 1 33.61 21.17 -3.08
C MET A 1 33.37 20.90 -1.60
N GLU A 2 32.14 21.08 -1.13
CA GLU A 2 31.80 20.76 0.27
C GLU A 2 31.92 19.25 0.50
N PRO A 3 32.40 18.81 1.67
CA PRO A 3 32.51 17.39 1.98
C PRO A 3 31.14 16.71 1.95
N PHE A 4 31.08 15.47 1.45
CA PHE A 4 29.89 14.61 1.47
C PHE A 4 29.49 14.24 2.92
N GLN A 5 28.93 15.19 3.65
CA GLN A 5 28.38 14.96 4.98
C GLN A 5 26.92 14.51 4.87
N LYS A 6 26.52 13.53 5.70
CA LYS A 6 25.16 12.96 5.75
C LYS A 6 24.72 12.30 4.43
N LYS A 7 25.47 11.28 4.01
CA LYS A 7 25.16 10.46 2.83
C LYS A 7 23.91 9.60 3.07
N GLN A 8 22.91 9.76 2.22
CA GLN A 8 21.75 8.89 2.11
C GLN A 8 21.89 7.99 0.89
N ARG A 9 21.66 6.70 1.10
CA ARG A 9 21.67 5.69 0.03
C ARG A 9 20.23 5.28 -0.26
N LEU A 10 19.86 5.33 -1.54
CA LEU A 10 18.53 4.99 -2.04
C LEU A 10 18.39 3.48 -2.25
N MET A 11 17.15 3.03 -2.50
CA MET A 11 16.84 1.64 -2.86
C MET A 11 17.56 1.19 -4.15
N CYS A 12 17.73 2.10 -5.12
CA CYS A 12 18.50 1.87 -6.34
C CYS A 12 20.03 1.90 -6.14
N THR A 13 20.51 1.92 -4.89
CA THR A 13 21.92 1.94 -4.45
C THR A 13 22.72 3.22 -4.72
N HIS A 14 22.21 4.13 -5.54
CA HIS A 14 22.77 5.48 -5.68
C HIS A 14 22.72 6.25 -4.36
N ALA A 15 23.69 7.14 -4.14
CA ALA A 15 23.82 7.85 -2.87
C ALA A 15 24.12 9.33 -3.06
N PHE A 16 23.52 10.14 -2.19
CA PHE A 16 23.51 11.59 -2.26
C PHE A 16 23.72 12.19 -0.86
N CYS A 17 24.21 13.42 -0.76
CA CYS A 17 24.02 14.18 0.48
C CYS A 17 22.52 14.42 0.71
N ALA A 18 22.06 14.44 1.96
CA ALA A 18 20.65 14.68 2.27
C ALA A 18 20.09 15.95 1.59
N ALA A 19 20.79 17.08 1.70
CA ALA A 19 20.39 18.34 1.05
C ALA A 19 20.44 18.30 -0.49
N CYS A 20 21.23 17.41 -1.08
CA CYS A 20 21.25 17.22 -2.54
C CYS A 20 20.09 16.34 -3.00
N LEU A 21 19.71 15.35 -2.19
CA LEU A 21 18.55 14.53 -2.46
C LEU A 21 17.26 15.35 -2.34
N GLU A 22 17.11 16.15 -1.27
CA GLU A 22 15.95 17.05 -1.09
C GLU A 22 15.77 17.99 -2.29
N ARG A 23 16.81 18.75 -2.66
CA ARG A 23 16.75 19.65 -3.82
C ARG A 23 16.45 18.91 -5.13
N SER A 24 16.90 17.67 -5.25
CA SER A 24 16.60 16.85 -6.42
C SER A 24 15.14 16.42 -6.44
N VAL A 25 14.57 16.07 -5.29
CA VAL A 25 13.15 15.72 -5.14
C VAL A 25 12.24 16.91 -5.43
N GLU A 26 12.61 18.10 -4.96
CA GLU A 26 11.86 19.34 -5.25
C GLU A 26 11.79 19.65 -6.75
N ARG A 27 12.85 19.34 -7.50
CA ARG A 27 12.95 19.66 -8.92
C ARG A 27 12.46 18.55 -9.85
N LEU A 28 12.75 17.30 -9.53
CA LEU A 28 12.53 16.13 -10.40
C LEU A 28 11.42 15.21 -9.90
N GLY A 29 10.82 15.51 -8.75
CA GLY A 29 9.87 14.63 -8.07
C GLY A 29 10.58 13.49 -7.31
N LEU A 30 9.79 12.55 -6.80
CA LEU A 30 10.26 11.41 -6.00
C LEU A 30 10.96 10.34 -6.88
N GLN A 31 11.98 10.72 -7.64
CA GLN A 31 12.75 9.84 -8.51
C GLN A 31 14.25 10.00 -8.27
N CYS A 32 15.00 8.92 -8.49
CA CYS A 32 16.45 8.95 -8.45
C CYS A 32 17.00 9.81 -9.60
N PRO A 33 17.83 10.84 -9.35
CA PRO A 33 18.38 11.68 -10.42
C PRO A 33 19.32 10.96 -11.39
N VAL A 34 19.80 9.77 -11.03
CA VAL A 34 20.77 9.00 -11.82
C VAL A 34 20.08 7.97 -12.72
N CYS A 35 19.17 7.17 -12.16
CA CYS A 35 18.51 6.07 -12.89
C CYS A 35 17.00 6.23 -13.04
N GLN A 36 16.42 7.35 -12.56
CA GLN A 36 14.98 7.66 -12.62
C GLN A 36 14.06 6.70 -11.86
N GLN A 37 14.62 5.71 -11.15
CA GLN A 37 13.82 4.82 -10.29
C GLN A 37 13.13 5.62 -9.19
N ALA A 38 11.82 5.39 -9.00
CA ALA A 38 11.03 6.05 -7.97
C ALA A 38 11.63 5.83 -6.57
N LEU A 39 11.84 6.92 -5.83
CA LEU A 39 12.35 6.91 -4.44
C LEU A 39 11.31 6.35 -3.47
N ARG A 40 10.04 6.60 -3.78
CA ARG A 40 8.87 6.07 -3.08
C ARG A 40 7.84 5.70 -4.14
N VAL A 41 7.29 4.50 -4.04
CA VAL A 41 6.03 4.18 -4.73
C VAL A 41 4.93 4.66 -3.80
N LEU A 42 4.25 5.74 -4.18
CA LEU A 42 2.99 6.14 -3.57
C LEU A 42 1.91 5.54 -4.46
N GLY A 43 1.05 4.70 -3.91
CA GLY A 43 -0.13 4.29 -4.65
C GLY A 43 -1.19 5.39 -4.63
N ASP A 44 -2.32 5.08 -5.24
CA ASP A 44 -3.47 5.97 -5.42
C ASP A 44 -4.68 5.45 -4.62
N GLN A 45 -4.43 4.72 -3.54
CA GLN A 45 -5.46 4.41 -2.56
C GLN A 45 -6.05 5.73 -1.99
N PRO A 46 -7.39 5.89 -1.96
CA PRO A 46 -8.03 7.05 -1.33
C PRO A 46 -7.73 7.18 0.16
N GLU A 47 -8.10 8.33 0.74
CA GLU A 47 -8.05 8.54 2.19
C GLU A 47 -8.98 7.59 2.93
N GLY A 48 -8.52 7.08 4.07
CA GLY A 48 -9.25 6.09 4.86
C GLY A 48 -8.49 5.70 6.12
N GLN A 49 -9.02 4.69 6.81
CA GLN A 49 -8.49 4.17 8.07
C GLN A 49 -8.19 2.68 7.95
N MET A 50 -7.08 2.27 8.59
CA MET A 50 -6.75 0.88 8.84
C MET A 50 -6.61 0.70 10.34
N THR A 51 -7.41 -0.18 10.93
CA THR A 51 -7.37 -0.54 12.35
C THR A 51 -7.14 -2.04 12.50
N HIS A 52 -6.75 -2.48 13.69
CA HIS A 52 -6.66 -3.90 13.99
C HIS A 52 -7.06 -4.18 15.43
N GLU A 53 -7.57 -5.38 15.66
CA GLU A 53 -7.88 -5.92 16.98
C GLU A 53 -7.32 -7.35 17.10
N THR A 54 -7.04 -7.78 18.34
CA THR A 54 -6.56 -9.12 18.64
C THR A 54 -7.65 -9.91 19.35
N VAL A 55 -8.08 -11.02 18.75
CA VAL A 55 -9.02 -11.96 19.32
C VAL A 55 -8.24 -13.08 20.01
N LEU A 56 -7.94 -12.89 21.30
CA LEU A 56 -7.07 -13.78 22.07
C LEU A 56 -7.62 -15.21 22.18
N SER A 57 -8.94 -15.38 22.25
CA SER A 57 -9.58 -16.70 22.32
C SER A 57 -9.36 -17.55 21.06
N MET A 58 -9.12 -16.91 19.91
CA MET A 58 -8.94 -17.56 18.62
C MET A 58 -7.49 -17.46 18.13
N TYR A 59 -6.62 -16.73 18.84
CA TYR A 59 -5.27 -16.40 18.39
C TYR A 59 -5.27 -15.80 16.97
N ILE A 60 -6.16 -14.83 16.72
CA ILE A 60 -6.33 -14.15 15.41
C ILE A 60 -6.21 -12.64 15.58
N LEU A 61 -5.61 -11.98 14.59
CA LEU A 61 -5.62 -10.54 14.39
C LEU A 61 -6.66 -10.21 13.31
N ILE A 62 -7.64 -9.38 13.64
CA ILE A 62 -8.61 -8.87 12.66
C ILE A 62 -8.14 -7.47 12.26
N ILE A 63 -8.00 -7.24 10.97
CA ILE A 63 -7.61 -5.97 10.38
C ILE A 63 -8.81 -5.40 9.65
N THR A 64 -9.21 -4.19 9.99
CA THR A 64 -10.34 -3.50 9.36
C THR A 64 -9.84 -2.34 8.51
N TYR A 65 -10.27 -2.30 7.26
CA TYR A 65 -10.04 -1.20 6.34
C TYR A 65 -11.36 -0.46 6.11
N THR A 66 -11.34 0.86 6.30
CA THR A 66 -12.49 1.73 6.08
C THR A 66 -12.07 2.91 5.21
N ILE A 67 -12.53 2.91 3.97
CA ILE A 67 -12.41 4.04 3.04
C ILE A 67 -13.83 4.55 2.81
N PRO A 68 -14.16 5.80 3.15
CA PRO A 68 -15.47 6.37 2.88
C PRO A 68 -15.68 6.63 1.39
N ASP A 69 -16.94 6.83 0.99
CA ASP A 69 -17.28 7.38 -0.32
C ASP A 69 -16.56 8.71 -0.54
N GLY A 70 -16.24 9.02 -1.80
CA GLY A 70 -15.52 10.25 -2.12
C GLY A 70 -15.52 10.60 -3.59
N ILE A 71 -14.68 11.57 -3.94
CA ILE A 71 -14.48 12.05 -5.31
C ILE A 71 -13.06 11.72 -5.76
N GLN A 72 -12.92 11.24 -6.99
CA GLN A 72 -11.64 10.92 -7.59
C GLN A 72 -10.80 12.19 -7.81
N THR A 73 -9.61 12.25 -7.21
CA THR A 73 -8.57 13.24 -7.50
C THR A 73 -7.94 13.09 -8.89
N GLU A 74 -7.10 14.06 -9.28
CA GLU A 74 -6.30 14.04 -10.52
C GLU A 74 -5.36 12.83 -10.65
N ALA A 75 -5.03 12.16 -9.54
CA ALA A 75 -4.20 10.96 -9.55
C ALA A 75 -4.96 9.70 -9.98
N HIS A 76 -6.29 9.74 -10.05
CA HIS A 76 -7.14 8.59 -10.36
C HIS A 76 -7.61 8.59 -11.83
N PRO A 77 -8.13 7.45 -12.34
CA PRO A 77 -8.51 7.32 -13.75
C PRO A 77 -9.65 8.24 -14.22
N ASN A 78 -10.56 8.66 -13.33
CA ASN A 78 -11.67 9.55 -13.69
C ASN A 78 -11.79 10.74 -12.72
N PRO A 79 -10.92 11.76 -12.84
CA PRO A 79 -10.95 12.92 -11.95
C PRO A 79 -12.33 13.60 -11.90
N GLY A 80 -12.76 13.99 -10.70
CA GLY A 80 -14.05 14.64 -10.44
C GLY A 80 -15.26 13.70 -10.36
N LYS A 81 -15.13 12.42 -10.72
CA LYS A 81 -16.22 11.44 -10.56
C LYS A 81 -16.30 10.88 -9.13
N PRO A 82 -17.49 10.57 -8.63
CA PRO A 82 -17.62 9.88 -7.35
C PRO A 82 -17.05 8.45 -7.43
N PHE A 83 -16.64 7.93 -6.29
CA PHE A 83 -16.36 6.51 -6.07
C PHE A 83 -17.07 6.05 -4.80
N THR A 84 -17.44 4.77 -4.77
CA THR A 84 -17.98 4.12 -3.57
C THR A 84 -16.82 3.65 -2.70
N GLY A 85 -16.89 3.98 -1.42
CA GLY A 85 -15.95 3.54 -0.40
C GLY A 85 -15.99 2.04 -0.19
N VAL A 86 -15.11 1.57 0.69
CA VAL A 86 -15.00 0.16 1.07
C VAL A 86 -14.89 0.03 2.58
N HIS A 87 -15.62 -0.92 3.13
CA HIS A 87 -15.41 -1.41 4.49
C HIS A 87 -15.18 -2.90 4.41
N THR A 88 -13.97 -3.35 4.74
CA THR A 88 -13.60 -4.77 4.65
C THR A 88 -12.70 -5.18 5.80
N GLN A 89 -12.78 -6.46 6.14
CA GLN A 89 -11.95 -7.07 7.17
C GLN A 89 -11.09 -8.18 6.58
N SER A 90 -9.93 -8.39 7.17
CA SER A 90 -9.05 -9.53 6.87
C SER A 90 -8.48 -10.08 8.17
N CYS A 91 -8.06 -11.34 8.16
CA CYS A 91 -7.60 -12.02 9.36
C CYS A 91 -6.20 -12.59 9.16
N LEU A 92 -5.36 -12.44 10.19
CA LEU A 92 -4.03 -13.05 10.27
C LEU A 92 -3.95 -13.88 11.55
N PRO A 93 -3.19 -14.99 11.57
CA PRO A 93 -2.85 -15.64 12.83
C PRO A 93 -2.13 -14.65 13.76
N ASP A 94 -2.44 -14.68 15.05
CA ASP A 94 -1.67 -13.98 16.08
C ASP A 94 -0.37 -14.72 16.40
N SER A 95 0.52 -14.75 15.41
CA SER A 95 1.85 -15.33 15.50
C SER A 95 2.93 -14.27 15.25
N PRO A 96 4.21 -14.54 15.56
CA PRO A 96 5.30 -13.65 15.19
C PRO A 96 5.32 -13.31 13.70
N GLU A 97 5.01 -14.28 12.83
CA GLU A 97 4.88 -14.11 11.38
C GLU A 97 3.70 -13.20 11.04
N GLY A 98 2.50 -13.47 11.59
CA GLY A 98 1.31 -12.66 11.35
C GLY A 98 1.47 -11.22 11.80
N ARG A 99 2.11 -10.99 12.95
CA ARG A 99 2.46 -9.63 13.43
C ARG A 99 3.49 -8.94 12.54
N ARG A 100 4.41 -9.67 11.88
CA ARG A 100 5.31 -9.08 10.87
C ARG A 100 4.52 -8.66 9.63
N VAL A 101 3.58 -9.50 9.16
CA VAL A 101 2.69 -9.17 8.04
C VAL A 101 1.83 -7.95 8.36
N LEU A 102 1.24 -7.86 9.56
CA LEU A 102 0.48 -6.68 10.00
C LEU A 102 1.30 -5.38 9.87
N LYS A 103 2.56 -5.38 10.30
CA LYS A 103 3.44 -4.21 10.18
C LYS A 103 3.74 -3.83 8.72
N LEU A 104 3.84 -4.83 7.84
CA LEU A 104 4.01 -4.58 6.40
C LEU A 104 2.74 -3.98 5.79
N LEU A 105 1.57 -4.50 6.16
CA LEU A 105 0.28 -3.97 5.70
C LEU A 105 0.05 -2.53 6.19
N GLN A 106 0.41 -2.21 7.43
CA GLN A 106 0.36 -0.83 7.96
C GLN A 106 1.23 0.12 7.13
N ARG A 107 2.48 -0.26 6.85
CA ARG A 107 3.38 0.54 6.00
C ARG A 107 2.86 0.70 4.59
N ALA A 108 2.32 -0.37 4.00
CA ALA A 108 1.72 -0.32 2.68
C ALA A 108 0.50 0.61 2.66
N PHE A 109 -0.34 0.60 3.70
CA PHE A 109 -1.49 1.50 3.81
C PHE A 109 -1.07 2.97 3.95
N GLU A 110 -0.06 3.26 4.78
CA GLU A 110 0.55 4.60 4.90
C GLU A 110 1.14 5.09 3.56
N GLN A 111 1.62 4.17 2.73
CA GLN A 111 2.16 4.44 1.40
C GLN A 111 1.09 4.41 0.30
N LYS A 112 -0.20 4.30 0.66
CA LYS A 112 -1.33 4.21 -0.27
C LYS A 112 -1.23 3.04 -1.26
N LEU A 113 -0.51 1.98 -0.88
CA LEU A 113 -0.23 0.79 -1.70
C LEU A 113 -1.22 -0.36 -1.49
N ILE A 114 -2.17 -0.23 -0.55
CA ILE A 114 -3.20 -1.26 -0.36
C ILE A 114 -4.27 -1.03 -1.44
N LEU A 115 -4.14 -1.80 -2.52
CA LEU A 115 -5.11 -1.82 -3.63
C LEU A 115 -6.39 -2.51 -3.15
N LEU A 116 -7.37 -1.70 -2.73
CA LEU A 116 -8.70 -2.17 -2.36
C LEU A 116 -9.67 -2.22 -3.55
N TRP A 117 -9.21 -2.00 -4.78
CA TRP A 117 -10.06 -2.10 -5.99
C TRP A 117 -10.40 -3.52 -6.40
N LEU A 118 -10.57 -4.41 -5.44
CA LEU A 118 -11.32 -5.62 -5.69
C LEU A 118 -12.77 -5.18 -5.80
N GLN A 119 -13.24 -4.99 -7.03
CA GLN A 119 -14.63 -5.32 -7.32
C GLN A 119 -14.90 -6.69 -6.68
N PRO A 120 -16.11 -6.93 -6.13
CA PRO A 120 -16.46 -8.28 -5.70
C PRO A 120 -16.08 -9.23 -6.83
N MET A 121 -15.38 -10.31 -6.47
CA MET A 121 -14.94 -11.34 -7.41
C MET A 121 -16.20 -11.99 -7.99
N GLU A 122 -16.84 -11.33 -8.95
CA GLU A 122 -17.88 -11.91 -9.76
C GLU A 122 -17.23 -13.06 -10.52
N LEU A 123 -17.89 -14.21 -10.43
CA LEU A 123 -17.49 -15.47 -11.03
C LEU A 123 -16.84 -15.24 -12.39
N GLN A 124 -15.64 -15.78 -12.56
CA GLN A 124 -14.87 -15.77 -13.78
C GLN A 124 -15.75 -16.03 -15.01
N THR A 125 -15.85 -15.05 -15.91
CA THR A 125 -15.88 -15.34 -17.35
C THR A 125 -14.92 -14.40 -18.06
N GLU A 126 -13.77 -14.97 -18.38
CA GLU A 126 -12.82 -14.62 -19.45
C GLU A 126 -12.43 -13.15 -19.74
N SER A 127 -11.13 -12.90 -19.55
CA SER A 127 -10.16 -12.36 -20.53
C SER A 127 -9.41 -11.08 -20.13
N THR A 128 -8.07 -11.23 -20.03
CA THR A 128 -7.01 -10.21 -20.29
C THR A 128 -6.99 -8.95 -19.40
N LEU A 129 -5.94 -8.59 -18.65
CA LEU A 129 -4.49 -8.58 -18.88
C LEU A 129 -3.79 -8.66 -17.51
N THR A 130 -2.79 -9.53 -17.40
CA THR A 130 -1.96 -9.70 -16.20
C THR A 130 -1.02 -8.52 -15.99
N SER A 131 -0.97 -7.95 -14.78
CA SER A 131 0.13 -7.09 -14.31
C SER A 131 0.80 -7.73 -13.08
N PRO A 132 2.12 -7.61 -12.87
CA PRO A 132 2.90 -8.70 -12.28
C PRO A 132 3.39 -8.38 -10.87
N MET A 133 2.52 -8.19 -9.87
CA MET A 133 3.00 -8.08 -8.48
C MET A 133 1.94 -8.53 -7.46
N MET A 134 1.68 -9.83 -7.36
CA MET A 134 1.34 -10.55 -6.11
C MET A 134 1.25 -12.07 -6.40
N HIS A 135 2.38 -12.74 -6.61
CA HIS A 135 2.45 -14.22 -6.54
C HIS A 135 2.82 -14.72 -5.13
N GLN A 136 2.56 -13.94 -4.09
CA GLN A 136 2.66 -14.42 -2.70
C GLN A 136 1.29 -14.33 -2.07
N GLY A 137 0.66 -15.50 -1.92
CA GLY A 137 -0.74 -15.69 -1.57
C GLY A 137 -1.12 -15.04 -0.23
N VAL A 138 -1.73 -13.86 -0.32
CA VAL A 138 -2.61 -13.34 0.71
C VAL A 138 -4.03 -13.60 0.24
N SER A 139 -4.61 -14.71 0.68
CA SER A 139 -6.03 -14.99 0.47
C SER A 139 -6.84 -13.96 1.25
N ALA A 140 -7.53 -13.07 0.54
CA ALA A 140 -8.59 -12.25 1.13
C ALA A 140 -9.82 -13.14 1.31
N THR A 141 -10.01 -13.71 2.49
CA THR A 141 -11.22 -14.46 2.84
C THR A 141 -12.33 -13.50 3.27
N SER A 142 -13.56 -13.77 2.84
CA SER A 142 -14.75 -12.97 3.18
C SER A 142 -15.09 -13.06 4.68
N LEU A 143 -15.85 -12.08 5.17
CA LEU A 143 -16.24 -11.86 6.57
C LEU A 143 -16.78 -13.10 7.30
N ASP A 144 -17.43 -14.04 6.60
CA ASP A 144 -17.96 -15.26 7.21
C ASP A 144 -16.85 -16.24 7.65
N SER A 145 -15.62 -16.11 7.16
CA SER A 145 -14.54 -17.09 7.42
C SER A 145 -13.67 -16.78 8.63
N CYS A 146 -13.88 -15.64 9.30
CA CYS A 146 -13.05 -15.24 10.44
C CYS A 146 -13.64 -15.61 11.81
N ARG A 147 -14.92 -15.96 11.86
CA ARG A 147 -15.66 -16.29 13.10
C ARG A 147 -16.11 -17.75 13.21
N ASP A 148 -16.01 -18.52 12.14
CA ASP A 148 -16.32 -19.96 12.11
C ASP A 148 -15.08 -20.82 12.38
#